data_AF-A0A3B0XM72-F1
#
_entry.id   AF-A0A3B0XM72-F1
#
_cell.length_a   1.000
_cell.length_b   1.000
_cell.length_c   1.000
_cell.angle_alpha   90.00
_cell.angle_beta   90.00
_cell.angle_gamma   90.00
#
_symmetry.space_group_name_H-M   'P 1'
#
loop_
_entity.id
_entity.type
_entity.pdbx_description
1 polymer ?
#
loop_
_entity_poly.entity_id
_entity_poly.type
_entity_poly.pdbx_seq_one_letter_code
_entity_poly.pdbx_strand_id
1 'polypeptide(L)' 'MNTLEVWMDSNLLEGLQRVGTLHHEHGHIRFDYAREWFDHLCHFNIDPDLSLD' A
#
# COMPACT_ATOMS: atom_id res chain seq x y z
N MET A 1 -3.23 15.62 -10.05
CA MET A 1 -3.15 14.38 -9.26
C MET A 1 -2.70 14.72 -7.86
N ASN A 2 -3.46 14.32 -6.84
CA ASN A 2 -3.01 14.34 -5.46
C ASN A 2 -2.58 12.92 -5.08
N THR A 3 -1.40 12.77 -4.49
CA THR A 3 -0.84 11.46 -4.14
C THR A 3 -0.51 11.40 -2.65
N LEU A 4 -0.84 10.29 -2.02
CA LEU A 4 -0.51 10.02 -0.63
C LEU A 4 0.27 8.71 -0.55
N GLU A 5 1.40 8.73 0.15
CA GLU A 5 2.08 7.50 0.49
C GLU A 5 1.36 6.81 1.65
N VAL A 6 1.24 5.49 1.55
CA VAL A 6 0.65 4.66 2.60
C VAL A 6 1.78 3.85 3.24
N TRP A 7 1.93 4.04 4.54
CA TRP A 7 2.95 3.42 5.36
C TRP A 7 2.30 2.59 6.47
N MET A 8 2.94 1.50 6.87
CA MET A 8 2.51 0.62 7.94
C MET A 8 3.60 0.48 8.99
N ASP A 9 3.22 0.75 10.23
CA ASP A 9 4.02 0.48 11.42
C ASP A 9 3.26 -0.54 12.27
N SER A 10 3.82 -1.73 12.41
CA SER A 10 3.22 -2.79 13.22
C SER A 10 4.28 -3.75 13.73
N ASN A 11 3.98 -4.44 14.83
CA ASN A 11 4.86 -5.45 15.41
C ASN A 11 5.10 -6.67 14.49
N LEU A 12 4.35 -6.79 13.39
CA LEU A 12 4.53 -7.85 12.39
C LEU A 12 5.66 -7.51 11.40
N LEU A 13 6.09 -6.25 11.36
CA LEU A 13 7.05 -5.72 10.40
C LEU A 13 8.33 -5.33 11.10
N GLU A 14 9.44 -5.41 10.37
CA GLU A 14 10.73 -4.91 10.84
C GLU A 14 10.78 -3.38 10.63
N GLY A 15 10.00 -2.67 11.43
CA GLY A 15 9.88 -1.21 11.41
C GLY A 15 8.85 -0.67 10.40
N LEU A 16 8.97 0.63 10.12
CA LEU A 16 8.04 1.36 9.25
C LEU A 16 8.26 0.94 7.79
N GLN A 17 7.25 0.32 7.19
CA GLN A 17 7.30 -0.15 5.79
C GLN A 17 6.34 0.66 4.91
N ARG A 18 6.78 0.97 3.70
CA ARG A 18 5.91 1.60 2.70
C ARG A 18 5.10 0.53 2.00
N VAL A 19 3.78 0.66 2.05
CA VAL A 19 2.85 -0.32 1.46
C VAL A 19 2.45 0.06 0.05
N GLY A 20 2.33 1.35 -0.25
CA GLY A 20 1.93 1.81 -1.57
C GLY A 20 1.62 3.29 -1.66
N THR A 21 0.91 3.66 -2.74
CA THR A 21 0.52 5.03 -3.05
C THR A 21 -0.97 5.09 -3.36
N LEU A 22 -1.68 5.99 -2.69
CA LEU A 22 -3.05 6.35 -3.02
C LEU A 22 -3.04 7.52 -4.00
N HIS A 23 -3.70 7.36 -5.13
CA HIS A 23 -3.91 8.37 -6.15
C HIS A 23 -5.33 8.88 -6.07
N HIS A 24 -5.49 10.20 -5.94
CA HIS A 24 -6.78 10.87 -6.06
C HIS A 24 -6.79 11.78 -7.29
N GLU A 25 -7.69 11.50 -8.22
CA GLU A 25 -7.86 12.24 -9.46
C GLU A 25 -9.34 12.30 -9.86
N HIS A 26 -9.87 13.52 -9.98
CA HIS A 26 -11.25 13.78 -10.43
C HIS A 26 -12.34 12.97 -9.71
N GLY A 27 -12.19 12.74 -8.39
CA GLY A 27 -13.14 11.97 -7.59
C GLY A 27 -12.92 10.45 -7.66
N HIS A 28 -11.98 9.98 -8.46
CA HIS A 28 -11.53 8.59 -8.47
C HIS A 28 -10.36 8.41 -7.52
N ILE A 29 -10.42 7.31 -6.77
CA ILE A 29 -9.35 6.86 -5.89
C ILE A 29 -8.81 5.56 -6.47
N ARG A 30 -7.49 5.47 -6.60
CA ARG A 30 -6.77 4.27 -7.04
C ARG A 30 -5.62 4.02 -6.09
N PHE A 31 -5.36 2.77 -5.76
CA PHE A 31 -4.24 2.38 -4.92
C PHE A 31 -3.26 1.52 -5.71
N ASP A 32 -1.97 1.85 -5.63
CA ASP A 32 -0.88 1.06 -6.18
C ASP A 32 -0.03 0.53 -5.03
N TYR A 33 0.14 -0.79 -4.96
CA TYR A 33 1.09 -1.39 -4.03
C TYR A 33 2.54 -1.02 -4.41
N ALA A 34 3.36 -0.77 -3.40
CA ALA A 34 4.79 -0.63 -3.55
C ALA A 34 5.39 -1.99 -3.95
N ARG A 35 6.36 -2.02 -4.87
CA ARG A 35 7.00 -3.29 -5.26
C ARG A 35 7.68 -3.95 -4.06
N GLU A 36 8.29 -3.12 -3.23
CA GLU A 36 8.95 -3.53 -2.00
C GLU A 36 7.99 -4.21 -1.02
N TRP A 37 6.70 -3.88 -1.08
CA TRP A 37 5.69 -4.55 -0.26
C TRP A 37 5.49 -6.00 -0.71
N PHE A 38 5.41 -6.27 -2.02
CA PHE A 38 5.26 -7.65 -2.53
C PHE A 38 6.46 -8.54 -2.21
N ASP A 39 7.66 -7.97 -2.20
CA ASP A 39 8.89 -8.69 -1.86
C ASP A 39 9.04 -8.91 -0.35
N HIS A 40 8.21 -8.27 0.48
CA HIS A 40 8.26 -8.40 1.92
C HIS A 40 7.63 -9.72 2.40
N LEU A 41 8.27 -10.39 3.37
CA LEU A 41 7.82 -11.70 3.87
C LEU A 41 6.41 -11.65 4.48
N CYS A 42 6.09 -10.54 5.13
CA CYS A 42 4.81 -10.33 5.80
C CYS A 42 3.80 -9.54 4.94
N HIS A 43 3.90 -9.58 3.61
CA HIS A 43 2.97 -8.86 2.76
C HIS A 43 1.57 -9.46 2.82
N PHE A 44 0.57 -8.59 2.68
CA PHE A 44 -0.84 -8.96 2.57
C PHE A 44 -1.61 -7.81 1.91
N ASN A 45 -2.84 -8.11 1.48
CA ASN A 45 -3.74 -7.10 0.96
C ASN A 45 -4.23 -6.21 2.11
N ILE A 46 -3.99 -4.90 2.03
CA ILE A 46 -4.47 -3.97 3.08
C ILE A 46 -6.00 -3.83 3.09
N ASP A 47 -6.63 -4.15 1.97
CA ASP A 47 -8.07 -4.25 1.80
C ASP A 47 -8.33 -5.54 1.01
N PRO A 48 -9.20 -6.45 1.50
CA PRO A 48 -9.56 -7.67 0.80
C PRO A 48 -10.11 -7.43 -0.62
N ASP A 49 -10.75 -6.27 -0.85
CA ASP A 49 -11.32 -5.89 -2.15
C ASP A 49 -10.26 -5.22 -3.08
N LEU A 50 -9.12 -4.79 -2.53
CA LEU A 50 -7.95 -4.41 -3.32
C LEU A 50 -7.16 -5.67 -3.66
N SER A 51 -7.39 -6.24 -4.85
CA SER A 51 -6.59 -7.37 -5.31
C SER A 51 -5.12 -6.97 -5.48
N LEU A 52 -4.22 -7.94 -5.28
CA LEU A 52 -2.76 -7.80 -5.44
C LEU A 52 -2.32 -8.04 -6.90
N ASP A 53 -3.26 -8.13 -7.83
CA ASP A 53 -3.02 -8.58 -9.22
C ASP A 53 -2.24 -7.55 -10.06
#